data_AF-A0AAV9U4P4-F1
#
_entry.id   AF-A0AAV9U4P4-F1
#
_cell.length_a   1.000
_cell.length_b   1.000
_cell.length_c   1.000
_cell.angle_alpha   90.00
_cell.angle_beta   90.00
_cell.angle_gamma   90.00
#
_symmetry.space_group_name_H-M   'P 1'
#
loop_
_entity.id
_entity.type
_entity.pdbx_description
1 polymer ?
#
loop_
_entity_poly.entity_id
_entity_poly.type
_entity_poly.pdbx_seq_one_letter_code
_entity_poly.pdbx_strand_id
1 'polypeptide(L)'
;MSSSTTPGGTAAATSASEISQLQSLLRIDPRFLDSENEMRKLFGRAATAREAAGAGAAGQDPRQRAQRLTSNVGRRNVFVQRGEGWPREGSGGLSMELVERKPDGTMIFQYIHSRAYQDVQRQFGECVRSMDPDRMFTHLHAHPYHISTLLQASHIALTQTNDQAAAQALVARALHALGRSTHSLFAPALAAGSARVGFHRFEDRELFFAGWRYIFSLSRRGLWRTGLEFVRLLLQMDPLRDPLCLVLLVDQYALKSRTPEVLLELAETPLLKDVWQLNPNIAYSVALAHLMAGSADA
;
A
#
# COMPACT_ATOMS: atom_id res chain seq x y z
N MET A 1 26.72 44.45 29.08
CA MET A 1 25.40 44.07 28.54
C MET A 1 25.61 43.63 27.11
N SER A 2 25.69 42.33 26.86
CA SER A 2 25.87 41.78 25.51
C SER A 2 24.98 40.55 25.40
N SER A 3 23.79 40.75 24.87
CA SER A 3 22.80 39.72 24.56
C SER A 3 23.19 39.04 23.24
N SER A 4 23.66 37.80 23.32
CA SER A 4 23.81 36.91 22.17
C SER A 4 22.47 36.23 21.89
N THR A 5 21.76 36.66 20.85
CA THR A 5 20.55 36.00 20.36
C THR A 5 20.94 34.87 19.43
N THR A 6 20.67 33.62 19.82
CA THR A 6 20.90 32.41 19.03
C THR A 6 19.78 32.24 17.99
N PRO A 7 20.06 32.16 16.67
CA PRO A 7 19.01 32.06 15.64
C PRO A 7 18.55 30.62 15.33
N GLY A 8 18.90 29.63 16.16
CA GLY A 8 18.65 28.20 15.87
C GLY A 8 17.21 27.69 16.11
N GLY A 9 16.36 28.45 16.81
CA GLY A 9 15.02 27.99 17.19
C GLY A 9 13.96 28.09 16.09
N THR A 10 14.09 29.06 15.19
CA THR A 10 13.04 29.39 14.22
C THR A 10 13.01 28.43 13.04
N ALA A 11 14.17 28.03 12.50
CA ALA A 11 14.25 27.10 11.36
C ALA A 11 13.77 25.68 11.68
N ALA A 12 14.02 25.19 12.90
CA ALA A 12 13.56 23.89 13.36
C ALA A 12 12.04 23.86 13.63
N ALA A 13 11.46 24.99 14.07
CA ALA A 13 10.01 25.11 14.25
C ALA A 13 9.27 25.16 12.90
N THR A 14 9.84 25.86 11.91
CA THR A 14 9.27 25.91 10.55
C THR A 14 9.25 24.53 9.89
N SER A 15 10.35 23.77 9.95
CA SER A 15 10.40 22.43 9.36
C SER A 15 9.47 21.43 10.05
N ALA A 16 9.28 21.52 11.38
CA ALA A 16 8.30 20.71 12.09
C ALA A 16 6.85 21.03 11.67
N SER A 17 6.53 22.31 11.44
CA SER A 17 5.22 22.74 10.94
C SER A 17 4.95 22.23 9.54
N GLU A 18 5.94 22.31 8.65
CA GLU A 18 5.85 21.80 7.27
C GLU A 18 5.66 20.28 7.24
N ILE A 19 6.35 19.54 8.10
CA ILE A 19 6.18 18.08 8.23
C ILE A 19 4.77 17.75 8.74
N SER A 20 4.26 18.49 9.73
CA SER A 20 2.89 18.28 10.23
C SER A 20 1.84 18.55 9.14
N GLN A 21 2.04 19.57 8.31
CA GLN A 21 1.18 19.84 7.16
C GLN A 21 1.21 18.66 6.18
N LEU A 22 2.41 18.20 5.79
CA LEU A 22 2.58 17.05 4.91
C LEU A 22 1.94 15.77 5.48
N GLN A 23 2.10 15.50 6.77
CA GLN A 23 1.44 14.36 7.44
C GLN A 23 -0.09 14.48 7.35
N SER A 24 -0.66 15.68 7.53
CA SER A 24 -2.11 15.89 7.39
C SER A 24 -2.61 15.54 5.99
N LEU A 25 -1.84 15.90 4.95
CA LEU A 25 -2.17 15.64 3.54
C LEU A 25 -1.96 14.18 3.13
N LEU A 26 -1.08 13.46 3.82
CA LEU A 26 -0.81 12.04 3.58
C LEU A 26 -1.66 11.10 4.43
N ARG A 27 -2.70 11.59 5.10
CA ARG A 27 -3.63 10.75 5.88
C ARG A 27 -4.36 9.75 5.00
N ILE A 28 -4.38 8.49 5.44
CA ILE A 28 -5.05 7.40 4.74
C ILE A 28 -6.36 7.07 5.45
N ASP A 29 -7.46 7.03 4.70
CA ASP A 29 -8.73 6.48 5.20
C ASP A 29 -8.82 4.98 4.85
N PRO A 30 -8.82 4.08 5.85
CA PRO A 30 -8.87 2.63 5.62
C PRO A 30 -10.10 2.15 4.86
N ARG A 31 -11.17 2.97 4.77
CA ARG A 31 -12.38 2.62 4.01
C ARG A 31 -12.14 2.61 2.51
N PHE A 32 -11.23 3.46 2.03
CA PHE A 32 -10.90 3.60 0.62
C PHE A 32 -9.79 2.64 0.17
N LEU A 33 -9.02 2.04 1.10
CA LEU A 33 -8.08 0.95 0.78
C LEU A 33 -8.78 -0.37 0.42
N ASP A 34 -10.07 -0.49 0.71
CA ASP A 34 -10.83 -1.72 0.48
C ASP A 34 -11.44 -1.75 -0.92
N SER A 35 -10.84 -2.53 -1.83
CA SER A 35 -11.31 -2.67 -3.21
C SER A 35 -12.75 -3.16 -3.32
N GLU A 36 -13.22 -3.98 -2.38
CA GLU A 36 -14.60 -4.48 -2.36
C GLU A 36 -15.60 -3.35 -2.07
N ASN A 37 -15.19 -2.35 -1.30
CA ASN A 37 -16.05 -1.19 -1.04
C ASN A 37 -16.20 -0.32 -2.30
N GLU A 38 -15.13 -0.14 -3.07
CA GLU A 38 -15.20 0.60 -4.33
C GLU A 38 -16.00 -0.17 -5.39
N MET A 39 -15.73 -1.48 -5.57
CA MET A 39 -16.52 -2.34 -6.47
C MET A 39 -18.01 -2.28 -6.15
N ARG A 40 -18.39 -2.33 -4.86
CA ARG A 40 -19.79 -2.23 -4.43
C ARG A 40 -20.41 -0.86 -4.72
N LYS A 41 -19.62 0.22 -4.67
CA LYS A 41 -20.09 1.57 -5.04
C LYS A 41 -20.29 1.70 -6.55
N LEU A 42 -19.40 1.13 -7.36
CA LEU A 42 -19.44 1.23 -8.82
C LEU A 42 -20.54 0.37 -9.44
N PHE A 43 -20.69 -0.89 -8.99
CA PHE A 43 -21.57 -1.88 -9.61
C PHE A 43 -22.80 -2.25 -8.77
N GLY A 44 -22.91 -1.69 -7.56
CA GLY A 44 -23.95 -2.04 -6.61
C GLY A 44 -23.75 -3.40 -5.92
N ARG A 45 -24.61 -3.68 -4.93
CA ARG A 45 -24.54 -4.90 -4.10
C ARG A 45 -24.86 -6.19 -4.85
N ALA A 46 -25.71 -6.13 -5.87
CA ALA A 46 -26.19 -7.31 -6.59
C ALA A 46 -25.15 -7.88 -7.58
N ALA A 47 -24.37 -7.02 -8.24
CA ALA A 47 -23.32 -7.44 -9.18
C ALA A 47 -22.13 -8.08 -8.45
N THR A 48 -21.70 -7.49 -7.33
CA THR A 48 -20.59 -7.98 -6.51
C THR A 48 -20.89 -9.31 -5.81
N ALA A 49 -22.14 -9.53 -5.39
CA ALA A 49 -22.56 -10.81 -4.80
C ALA A 49 -22.55 -11.97 -5.81
N ARG A 50 -22.73 -11.67 -7.11
CA ARG A 50 -22.80 -12.69 -8.17
C ARG A 50 -21.41 -13.16 -8.61
N GLU A 51 -20.41 -12.27 -8.62
CA GLU A 51 -19.00 -12.64 -8.77
C GLU A 51 -18.50 -13.50 -7.59
N ALA A 52 -18.86 -13.12 -6.36
CA ALA A 52 -18.54 -13.92 -5.17
C ALA A 52 -19.26 -15.29 -5.17
N ALA A 53 -20.47 -15.37 -5.74
CA ALA A 53 -21.24 -16.62 -5.84
C ALA A 53 -20.77 -17.55 -6.97
N GLY A 54 -20.21 -16.99 -8.06
CA GLY A 54 -19.68 -17.75 -9.20
C GLY A 54 -18.45 -18.59 -8.87
N ALA A 55 -17.77 -18.32 -7.75
CA ALA A 55 -16.60 -19.05 -7.27
C ALA A 55 -16.93 -20.27 -6.36
N GLY A 56 -18.20 -20.72 -6.29
CA GLY A 56 -18.57 -21.97 -5.61
C GLY A 56 -19.66 -21.85 -4.54
N ALA A 57 -20.67 -20.99 -4.72
CA ALA A 57 -21.79 -20.90 -3.78
C ALA A 57 -22.86 -21.96 -4.06
N ALA A 58 -22.57 -23.23 -3.75
CA ALA A 58 -23.59 -24.24 -3.50
C ALA A 58 -23.76 -24.40 -1.98
N GLY A 59 -24.85 -23.84 -1.43
CA GLY A 59 -25.37 -24.11 -0.09
C GLY A 59 -24.52 -23.63 1.08
N GLN A 60 -24.67 -22.38 1.52
CA GLN A 60 -24.12 -21.93 2.81
C GLN A 60 -25.21 -21.82 3.88
N ASP A 61 -25.10 -22.72 4.86
CA ASP A 61 -25.93 -22.84 6.05
C ASP A 61 -25.80 -21.59 6.97
N PRO A 62 -26.91 -20.98 7.44
CA PRO A 62 -26.89 -19.77 8.30
C PRO A 62 -25.98 -19.85 9.53
N ARG A 63 -25.63 -21.05 10.02
CA ARG A 63 -24.65 -21.24 11.11
C ARG A 63 -23.22 -20.85 10.73
N GLN A 64 -22.81 -21.02 9.47
CA GLN A 64 -21.47 -20.61 9.00
C GLN A 64 -21.33 -19.09 8.91
N ARG A 65 -22.45 -18.38 8.71
CA ARG A 65 -22.49 -16.90 8.68
C ARG A 65 -22.26 -16.30 10.08
N ALA A 66 -22.74 -16.96 11.13
CA ALA A 66 -22.44 -16.59 12.52
C ALA A 66 -20.96 -16.85 12.88
N GLN A 67 -20.37 -17.94 12.37
CA GLN A 67 -18.94 -18.24 12.58
C GLN A 67 -17.99 -17.34 11.76
N ARG A 68 -18.45 -16.82 10.61
CA ARG A 68 -17.78 -15.72 9.87
C ARG A 68 -17.75 -14.41 10.67
N LEU A 69 -18.76 -14.15 11.51
CA LEU A 69 -18.77 -12.98 12.39
C LEU A 69 -17.80 -13.12 13.57
N THR A 70 -17.60 -14.34 14.10
CA THR A 70 -16.71 -14.59 15.25
C THR A 70 -15.25 -14.82 14.86
N SER A 71 -14.97 -15.32 13.65
CA SER A 71 -13.60 -15.43 13.10
C SER A 71 -13.02 -14.12 12.58
N ASN A 72 -13.87 -13.10 12.34
CA ASN A 72 -13.48 -11.74 11.99
C ASN A 72 -13.16 -10.84 13.21
N VAL A 73 -13.07 -11.41 14.42
CA VAL A 73 -12.46 -10.73 15.59
C VAL A 73 -10.92 -10.71 15.46
N GLY A 74 -10.36 -11.21 14.35
CA GLY A 74 -9.02 -10.83 13.91
C GLY A 74 -9.00 -9.37 13.46
N ARG A 75 -7.99 -8.61 13.92
CA ARG A 75 -7.75 -7.23 13.46
C ARG A 75 -7.87 -7.17 11.94
N ARG A 76 -8.77 -6.30 11.44
CA ARG A 76 -8.91 -6.01 10.01
C ARG A 76 -7.53 -5.70 9.43
N ASN A 77 -7.18 -6.34 8.32
CA ASN A 77 -5.87 -6.17 7.73
C ASN A 77 -5.72 -4.73 7.20
N VAL A 78 -4.55 -4.13 7.42
CA VAL A 78 -4.26 -2.72 7.09
C VAL A 78 -4.25 -2.47 5.58
N PHE A 79 -3.81 -3.46 4.78
CA PHE A 79 -3.67 -3.31 3.34
C PHE A 79 -4.80 -4.01 2.58
N VAL A 80 -4.88 -5.34 2.70
CA VAL A 80 -5.82 -6.15 1.91
C VAL A 80 -6.45 -7.22 2.79
N GLN A 81 -7.78 -7.34 2.70
CA GLN A 81 -8.49 -8.38 3.45
C GLN A 81 -8.14 -9.77 2.93
N ARG A 82 -8.31 -10.76 3.80
CA ARG A 82 -8.02 -12.14 3.45
C ARG A 82 -8.96 -12.60 2.34
N GLY A 83 -8.40 -13.12 1.25
CA GLY A 83 -9.16 -13.75 0.19
C GLY A 83 -9.75 -15.11 0.60
N GLU A 84 -10.80 -15.52 -0.10
CA GLU A 84 -11.43 -16.82 0.12
C GLU A 84 -10.47 -17.97 -0.27
N GLY A 85 -10.53 -19.08 0.46
CA GLY A 85 -9.71 -20.27 0.19
C GLY A 85 -8.21 -20.15 0.51
N TRP A 86 -7.71 -19.01 0.99
CA TRP A 86 -6.29 -18.88 1.35
C TRP A 86 -5.92 -19.77 2.55
N PRO A 87 -4.69 -20.32 2.66
CA PRO A 87 -4.24 -21.16 3.78
C PRO A 87 -4.36 -20.46 5.15
N ARG A 88 -4.60 -21.19 6.25
CA ARG A 88 -4.81 -20.60 7.60
C ARG A 88 -3.54 -20.44 8.44
N GLU A 89 -2.37 -20.48 7.81
CA GLU A 89 -1.07 -20.49 8.47
C GLU A 89 -0.69 -19.16 9.14
N GLY A 90 0.36 -19.20 9.97
CA GLY A 90 0.97 -18.04 10.63
C GLY A 90 1.64 -17.06 9.65
N SER A 91 2.29 -16.00 10.16
CA SER A 91 3.05 -15.04 9.32
C SER A 91 4.34 -15.62 8.74
N GLY A 92 4.64 -16.91 8.96
CA GLY A 92 5.86 -17.54 8.47
C GLY A 92 7.15 -16.97 9.07
N GLY A 93 7.05 -16.18 10.15
CA GLY A 93 8.21 -15.55 10.78
C GLY A 93 8.54 -14.16 10.27
N LEU A 94 7.62 -13.51 9.54
CA LEU A 94 7.65 -12.07 9.25
C LEU A 94 7.00 -11.29 10.39
N SER A 95 7.60 -10.16 10.77
CA SER A 95 7.08 -9.24 11.77
C SER A 95 7.53 -7.81 11.47
N MET A 96 7.00 -6.82 12.18
CA MET A 96 7.38 -5.41 12.07
C MET A 96 7.62 -4.84 13.46
N GLU A 97 8.63 -4.00 13.59
CA GLU A 97 8.95 -3.28 14.81
C GLU A 97 8.94 -1.76 14.60
N LEU A 98 8.70 -1.03 15.69
CA LEU A 98 8.86 0.41 15.75
C LEU A 98 10.32 0.70 16.11
N VAL A 99 11.05 1.38 15.22
CA VAL A 99 12.46 1.73 15.40
C VAL A 99 12.60 3.01 16.21
N GLU A 100 11.86 4.05 15.80
CA GLU A 100 12.01 5.39 16.36
C GLU A 100 10.68 6.15 16.29
N ARG A 101 10.41 6.95 17.33
CA ARG A 101 9.40 8.00 17.30
C ARG A 101 10.10 9.35 17.35
N LYS A 102 10.00 10.10 16.26
CA LYS A 102 10.60 11.43 16.14
C LYS A 102 9.79 12.49 16.89
N PRO A 103 10.41 13.61 17.28
CA PRO A 103 9.74 14.73 17.95
C PRO A 103 8.61 15.36 17.13
N ASP A 104 8.69 15.29 15.80
CA ASP A 104 7.71 15.77 14.82
C ASP A 104 6.47 14.84 14.69
N GLY A 105 6.36 13.80 15.53
CA GLY A 105 5.27 12.82 15.49
C GLY A 105 5.44 11.70 14.46
N THR A 106 6.49 11.75 13.63
CA THR A 106 6.82 10.70 12.67
C THR A 106 7.23 9.41 13.38
N MET A 107 6.71 8.27 12.92
CA MET A 107 7.04 6.94 13.44
C MET A 107 7.73 6.10 12.37
N ILE A 108 8.94 5.63 12.65
CA ILE A 108 9.73 4.80 11.73
C ILE A 108 9.52 3.33 12.09
N PHE A 109 9.07 2.55 11.11
CA PHE A 109 8.85 1.12 11.23
C PHE A 109 9.77 0.34 10.30
N GLN A 110 10.05 -0.90 10.66
CA GLN A 110 10.84 -1.79 9.82
C GLN A 110 10.36 -3.24 9.93
N TYR A 111 10.34 -3.96 8.80
CA TYR A 111 10.08 -5.39 8.76
C TYR A 111 11.30 -6.19 9.20
N ILE A 112 11.06 -7.23 9.99
CA ILE A 112 12.06 -8.12 10.57
C ILE A 112 11.74 -9.55 10.15
N HIS A 113 12.74 -10.19 9.56
CA HIS A 113 12.73 -11.61 9.23
C HIS A 113 13.30 -12.41 10.39
N SER A 114 12.48 -13.29 10.98
CA SER A 114 12.98 -14.29 11.92
C SER A 114 13.96 -15.26 11.23
N ARG A 115 14.71 -16.05 12.01
CA ARG A 115 15.61 -17.09 11.47
C ARG A 115 14.88 -18.04 10.54
N ALA A 116 13.67 -18.48 10.91
CA ALA A 116 12.85 -19.35 10.08
C ALA A 116 12.50 -18.68 8.73
N TYR A 117 12.12 -17.39 8.73
CA TYR A 117 11.84 -16.67 7.48
C TYR A 117 13.11 -16.52 6.63
N GLN A 118 14.27 -16.26 7.24
CA GLN A 118 15.54 -16.18 6.52
C GLN A 118 15.93 -17.52 5.88
N ASP A 119 15.66 -18.64 6.55
CA ASP A 119 15.88 -19.98 5.98
C ASP A 119 14.99 -20.22 4.75
N VAL A 120 13.72 -19.82 4.82
CA VAL A 120 12.79 -19.85 3.67
C VAL A 120 13.26 -18.92 2.54
N GLN A 121 13.79 -17.74 2.85
CA GLN A 121 14.36 -16.81 1.88
C GLN A 121 15.59 -17.41 1.16
N ARG A 122 16.42 -18.19 1.86
CA ARG A 122 17.54 -18.92 1.22
C ARG A 122 17.03 -19.98 0.24
N GLN A 123 16.02 -20.77 0.65
CA GLN A 123 15.37 -21.76 -0.23
C GLN A 123 14.76 -21.09 -1.46
N PHE A 124 14.09 -19.94 -1.29
CA PHE A 124 13.60 -19.13 -2.41
C PHE A 124 14.74 -18.74 -3.37
N GLY A 125 15.90 -18.33 -2.84
CA GLY A 125 17.08 -18.03 -3.65
C GLY A 125 17.58 -19.22 -4.47
N GLU A 126 17.48 -20.45 -3.94
CA GLU A 126 17.78 -21.68 -4.70
C GLU A 126 16.75 -21.93 -5.81
N CYS A 127 15.46 -21.72 -5.54
CA CYS A 127 14.39 -21.81 -6.54
C CYS A 127 14.62 -20.81 -7.69
N VAL A 128 14.94 -19.55 -7.37
CA VAL A 128 15.24 -18.51 -8.39
C VAL A 128 16.44 -18.91 -9.24
N ARG A 129 17.52 -19.40 -8.64
CA ARG A 129 18.71 -19.85 -9.38
C ARG A 129 18.45 -21.04 -10.31
N SER A 130 17.47 -21.89 -9.96
CA SER A 130 17.11 -23.03 -10.79
C SER A 130 16.34 -22.65 -12.07
N MET A 131 15.80 -21.43 -12.15
CA MET A 131 15.01 -20.92 -13.28
C MET A 131 13.83 -21.81 -13.68
N ASP A 132 13.33 -22.61 -12.73
CA ASP A 132 12.26 -23.58 -12.92
C ASP A 132 10.96 -23.08 -12.26
N PRO A 133 9.91 -22.79 -13.05
CA PRO A 133 8.60 -22.37 -12.53
C PRO A 133 7.96 -23.37 -11.56
N ASP A 134 8.11 -24.68 -11.80
CA ASP A 134 7.44 -25.71 -11.00
C ASP A 134 8.03 -25.78 -9.60
N ARG A 135 9.35 -25.57 -9.48
CA ARG A 135 10.02 -25.41 -8.18
C ARG A 135 9.52 -24.19 -7.42
N MET A 136 9.25 -23.08 -8.12
CA MET A 136 8.69 -21.88 -7.50
C MET A 136 7.28 -22.13 -6.95
N PHE A 137 6.42 -22.83 -7.69
CA PHE A 137 5.08 -23.19 -7.22
C PHE A 137 5.11 -24.23 -6.10
N THR A 138 6.04 -25.18 -6.13
CA THR A 138 6.27 -26.11 -5.02
C THR A 138 6.69 -25.38 -3.75
N HIS A 139 7.59 -24.40 -3.86
CA HIS A 139 7.99 -23.53 -2.75
C HIS A 139 6.81 -22.69 -2.22
N LEU A 140 5.98 -22.15 -3.12
CA LEU A 140 4.77 -21.42 -2.77
C LEU A 140 3.77 -22.29 -2.00
N HIS A 141 3.60 -23.55 -2.38
CA HIS A 141 2.72 -24.48 -1.67
C HIS A 141 3.21 -24.79 -0.26
N ALA A 142 4.54 -24.90 -0.07
CA ALA A 142 5.14 -25.12 1.24
C ALA A 142 5.15 -23.85 2.12
N HIS A 143 5.28 -22.67 1.52
CA HIS A 143 5.40 -21.37 2.21
C HIS A 143 4.42 -20.34 1.64
N PRO A 144 3.11 -20.49 1.87
CA PRO A 144 2.06 -19.74 1.16
C PRO A 144 2.01 -18.24 1.47
N TYR A 145 2.76 -17.78 2.48
CA TYR A 145 2.83 -16.38 2.90
C TYR A 145 4.24 -15.78 2.80
N HIS A 146 5.20 -16.46 2.17
CA HIS A 146 6.51 -15.89 1.88
C HIS A 146 6.41 -14.84 0.76
N ILE A 147 6.78 -13.59 1.05
CA ILE A 147 6.43 -12.44 0.20
C ILE A 147 7.18 -12.49 -1.14
N SER A 148 8.50 -12.68 -1.12
CA SER A 148 9.33 -12.84 -2.33
C SER A 148 8.80 -13.95 -3.26
N THR A 149 8.36 -15.09 -2.70
CA THR A 149 7.79 -16.20 -3.49
C THR A 149 6.45 -15.80 -4.12
N LEU A 150 5.56 -15.16 -3.36
CA LEU A 150 4.28 -14.67 -3.88
C LEU A 150 4.49 -13.67 -5.03
N LEU A 151 5.44 -12.74 -4.87
CA LEU A 151 5.78 -11.79 -5.91
C LEU A 151 6.37 -12.49 -7.14
N GLN A 152 7.29 -13.44 -6.98
CA GLN A 152 7.87 -14.15 -8.11
C GLN A 152 6.83 -15.02 -8.84
N ALA A 153 6.02 -15.79 -8.10
CA ALA A 153 4.95 -16.61 -8.66
C ALA A 153 3.89 -15.76 -9.38
N SER A 154 3.55 -14.57 -8.84
CA SER A 154 2.64 -13.64 -9.54
C SER A 154 3.20 -13.17 -10.89
N HIS A 155 4.51 -12.96 -10.97
CA HIS A 155 5.17 -12.57 -12.21
C HIS A 155 5.23 -13.72 -13.22
N ILE A 156 5.45 -14.95 -12.75
CA ILE A 156 5.41 -16.15 -13.59
C ILE A 156 4.00 -16.37 -14.16
N ALA A 157 2.96 -16.28 -13.31
CA ALA A 157 1.57 -16.42 -13.75
C ALA A 157 1.20 -15.39 -14.83
N LEU A 158 1.71 -14.16 -14.71
CA LEU A 158 1.51 -13.10 -15.68
C LEU A 158 2.23 -13.36 -17.00
N THR A 159 3.48 -13.80 -16.96
CA THR A 159 4.35 -13.88 -18.16
C THR A 159 4.23 -15.19 -18.92
N GLN A 160 4.03 -16.32 -18.23
CA GLN A 160 3.99 -17.64 -18.85
C GLN A 160 2.56 -18.12 -19.12
N THR A 161 1.66 -17.92 -18.15
CA THR A 161 0.28 -18.43 -18.22
C THR A 161 -0.71 -17.36 -18.68
N ASN A 162 -0.29 -16.08 -18.70
CA ASN A 162 -1.14 -14.91 -18.92
C ASN A 162 -2.38 -14.89 -17.99
N ASP A 163 -2.25 -15.49 -16.79
CA ASP A 163 -3.33 -15.54 -15.80
C ASP A 163 -3.27 -14.31 -14.90
N GLN A 164 -4.01 -13.28 -15.31
CA GLN A 164 -4.11 -12.03 -14.58
C GLN A 164 -4.77 -12.20 -13.21
N ALA A 165 -5.78 -13.08 -13.11
CA ALA A 165 -6.55 -13.26 -11.89
C ALA A 165 -5.70 -13.94 -10.81
N ALA A 166 -4.96 -14.99 -11.19
CA ALA A 166 -4.02 -15.66 -10.29
C ALA A 166 -2.90 -14.71 -9.85
N ALA A 167 -2.31 -13.95 -10.77
CA ALA A 167 -1.26 -12.98 -10.45
C ALA A 167 -1.75 -11.94 -9.43
N GLN A 168 -2.96 -11.40 -9.63
CA GLN A 168 -3.58 -10.45 -8.71
C GLN A 168 -3.87 -11.05 -7.34
N ALA A 169 -4.38 -12.28 -7.29
CA ALA A 169 -4.64 -12.98 -6.03
C ALA A 169 -3.36 -13.20 -5.22
N LEU A 170 -2.24 -13.50 -5.87
CA LEU A 170 -0.93 -13.68 -5.22
C LEU A 170 -0.36 -12.36 -4.68
N VAL A 171 -0.48 -11.25 -5.43
CA VAL A 171 -0.09 -9.91 -4.95
C VAL A 171 -0.96 -9.46 -3.78
N ALA A 172 -2.27 -9.68 -3.86
CA ALA A 172 -3.21 -9.41 -2.76
C ALA A 172 -2.85 -10.23 -1.50
N ARG A 173 -2.45 -11.50 -1.68
CA ARG A 173 -1.99 -12.36 -0.59
C ARG A 173 -0.68 -11.85 0.03
N ALA A 174 0.25 -11.33 -0.77
CA ALA A 174 1.48 -10.72 -0.28
C ALA A 174 1.18 -9.49 0.59
N LEU A 175 0.33 -8.58 0.12
CA LEU A 175 -0.10 -7.42 0.91
C LEU A 175 -0.83 -7.83 2.18
N HIS A 176 -1.66 -8.87 2.13
CA HIS A 176 -2.28 -9.41 3.34
C HIS A 176 -1.25 -9.94 4.34
N ALA A 177 -0.24 -10.69 3.88
CA ALA A 177 0.84 -11.22 4.71
C ALA A 177 1.70 -10.13 5.34
N LEU A 178 1.99 -9.06 4.60
CA LEU A 178 2.65 -7.86 5.13
C LEU A 178 1.76 -7.19 6.20
N GLY A 179 0.48 -6.95 5.87
CA GLY A 179 -0.46 -6.23 6.74
C GLY A 179 -0.73 -6.93 8.07
N ARG A 180 -0.78 -8.26 8.10
CA ARG A 180 -0.95 -9.03 9.34
C ARG A 180 0.31 -9.08 10.21
N SER A 181 1.46 -8.78 9.62
CA SER A 181 2.77 -8.78 10.29
C SER A 181 3.15 -7.38 10.80
N THR A 182 2.27 -6.39 10.61
CA THR A 182 2.50 -5.00 11.03
C THR A 182 2.47 -4.82 12.55
N HIS A 183 3.23 -3.84 13.03
CA HIS A 183 3.20 -3.43 14.43
C HIS A 183 1.83 -2.82 14.79
N SER A 184 1.38 -2.96 16.03
CA SER A 184 0.05 -2.47 16.48
C SER A 184 -0.15 -0.97 16.27
N LEU A 185 0.92 -0.18 16.35
CA LEU A 185 0.92 1.27 16.12
C LEU A 185 1.01 1.66 14.64
N PHE A 186 1.26 0.71 13.74
CA PHE A 186 1.42 1.00 12.32
C PHE A 186 0.10 1.49 11.70
N ALA A 187 -1.01 0.78 11.92
CA ALA A 187 -2.32 1.17 11.40
C ALA A 187 -2.78 2.59 11.82
N PRO A 188 -2.70 2.99 13.11
CA PRO A 188 -3.03 4.36 13.50
C PRO A 188 -2.03 5.39 12.98
N ALA A 189 -0.73 5.09 12.92
CA ALA A 189 0.27 5.99 12.33
C ALA A 189 0.07 6.16 10.81
N LEU A 190 -0.38 5.10 10.13
CA LEU A 190 -0.74 5.15 8.72
C LEU A 190 -1.95 6.07 8.50
N ALA A 191 -3.01 5.87 9.27
CA ALA A 191 -4.20 6.73 9.20
C ALA A 191 -3.89 8.21 9.52
N ALA A 192 -2.91 8.47 10.39
CA ALA A 192 -2.46 9.81 10.73
C ALA A 192 -1.49 10.45 9.72
N GLY A 193 -0.99 9.71 8.73
CA GLY A 193 0.00 10.22 7.77
C GLY A 193 1.46 10.25 8.28
N SER A 194 1.72 9.68 9.47
CA SER A 194 3.01 9.78 10.18
C SER A 194 3.87 8.51 10.14
N ALA A 195 3.38 7.40 9.61
CA ALA A 195 4.17 6.19 9.41
C ALA A 195 5.25 6.35 8.32
N ARG A 196 6.46 5.85 8.57
CA ARG A 196 7.58 5.77 7.62
C ARG A 196 8.18 4.38 7.59
N VAL A 197 8.57 3.93 6.39
CA VAL A 197 9.25 2.64 6.16
C VAL A 197 10.31 2.89 5.09
N GLY A 198 11.56 2.49 5.34
CA GLY A 198 12.68 2.85 4.47
C GLY A 198 12.88 1.89 3.30
N PHE A 199 12.86 2.39 2.06
CA PHE A 199 13.11 1.56 0.86
C PHE A 199 14.54 0.99 0.76
N HIS A 200 15.50 1.52 1.51
CA HIS A 200 16.89 1.08 1.44
C HIS A 200 17.09 -0.34 1.97
N ARG A 201 16.28 -0.79 2.95
CA ARG A 201 16.35 -2.15 3.52
C ARG A 201 15.65 -3.16 2.62
N PHE A 202 16.24 -4.35 2.50
CA PHE A 202 15.72 -5.40 1.63
C PHE A 202 14.31 -5.87 2.06
N GLU A 203 14.13 -6.09 3.35
CA GLU A 203 12.87 -6.57 3.96
C GLU A 203 11.73 -5.58 3.74
N ASP A 204 12.05 -4.29 3.78
CA ASP A 204 11.07 -3.21 3.65
C ASP A 204 10.65 -2.99 2.19
N ARG A 205 11.53 -3.25 1.21
CA ARG A 205 11.24 -3.11 -0.22
C ARG A 205 10.08 -3.97 -0.68
N GLU A 206 9.84 -5.11 -0.03
CA GLU A 206 8.76 -6.01 -0.38
C GLU A 206 7.38 -5.32 -0.29
N LEU A 207 7.20 -4.40 0.66
CA LEU A 207 5.98 -3.58 0.75
C LEU A 207 5.81 -2.68 -0.48
N PHE A 208 6.88 -2.01 -0.90
CA PHE A 208 6.87 -1.12 -2.05
C PHE A 208 6.57 -1.88 -3.35
N PHE A 209 7.21 -3.03 -3.56
CA PHE A 209 6.98 -3.84 -4.76
C PHE A 209 5.59 -4.47 -4.79
N ALA A 210 5.10 -4.98 -3.65
CA ALA A 210 3.75 -5.52 -3.55
C ALA A 210 2.70 -4.43 -3.79
N GLY A 211 2.86 -3.27 -3.14
CA GLY A 211 1.97 -2.13 -3.31
C GLY A 211 1.96 -1.59 -4.74
N TRP A 212 3.15 -1.41 -5.35
CA TRP A 212 3.28 -0.98 -6.74
C TRP A 212 2.52 -1.89 -7.69
N ARG A 213 2.77 -3.20 -7.64
CA ARG A 213 2.07 -4.17 -8.50
C ARG A 213 0.55 -4.16 -8.27
N TYR A 214 0.14 -3.94 -7.02
CA TYR A 214 -1.28 -3.84 -6.69
C TYR A 214 -1.94 -2.58 -7.26
N ILE A 215 -1.27 -1.41 -7.21
CA ILE A 215 -1.74 -0.16 -7.82
C ILE A 215 -2.05 -0.35 -9.31
N PHE A 216 -1.14 -0.98 -10.07
CA PHE A 216 -1.38 -1.30 -11.48
C PHE A 216 -2.53 -2.29 -11.69
N SER A 217 -2.71 -3.23 -10.78
CA SER A 217 -3.86 -4.15 -10.86
C SER A 217 -5.20 -3.44 -10.64
N LEU A 218 -5.23 -2.43 -9.76
CA LEU A 218 -6.43 -1.64 -9.46
C LEU A 218 -6.83 -0.75 -10.63
N SER A 219 -5.87 -0.08 -11.26
CA SER A 219 -6.15 0.76 -12.44
C SER A 219 -6.72 -0.03 -13.62
N ARG A 220 -6.23 -1.27 -13.85
CA ARG A 220 -6.81 -2.16 -14.88
C ARG A 220 -8.28 -2.54 -14.60
N ARG A 221 -8.70 -2.55 -13.33
CA ARG A 221 -10.08 -2.82 -12.89
C ARG A 221 -10.94 -1.55 -12.82
N GLY A 222 -10.37 -0.37 -13.13
CA GLY A 222 -11.06 0.91 -12.98
C GLY A 222 -11.25 1.36 -11.53
N LEU A 223 -10.52 0.76 -10.58
CA LEU A 223 -10.59 1.08 -9.15
C LEU A 223 -9.65 2.24 -8.81
N TRP A 224 -9.95 3.40 -9.40
CA TRP A 224 -9.07 4.57 -9.33
C TRP A 224 -9.00 5.17 -7.93
N ARG A 225 -10.08 5.11 -7.14
CA ARG A 225 -10.08 5.68 -5.78
C ARG A 225 -9.25 4.83 -4.82
N THR A 226 -9.41 3.52 -4.83
CA THR A 226 -8.54 2.62 -4.06
C THR A 226 -7.11 2.69 -4.56
N GLY A 227 -6.91 2.79 -5.88
CA GLY A 227 -5.59 3.02 -6.47
C GLY A 227 -4.89 4.27 -5.93
N LEU A 228 -5.60 5.41 -5.89
CA LEU A 228 -5.08 6.67 -5.34
C LEU A 228 -4.66 6.51 -3.87
N GLU A 229 -5.45 5.84 -3.03
CA GLU A 229 -5.06 5.65 -1.64
C GLU A 229 -3.83 4.76 -1.47
N PHE A 230 -3.65 3.74 -2.31
CA PHE A 230 -2.42 2.96 -2.30
C PHE A 230 -1.21 3.78 -2.78
N VAL A 231 -1.38 4.67 -3.76
CA VAL A 231 -0.33 5.62 -4.17
C VAL A 231 0.05 6.52 -2.99
N ARG A 232 -0.94 7.12 -2.30
CA ARG A 232 -0.70 7.96 -1.11
C ARG A 232 -0.04 7.17 0.01
N LEU A 233 -0.48 5.93 0.24
CA LEU A 233 0.09 5.03 1.25
C LEU A 233 1.57 4.76 1.00
N LEU A 234 1.96 4.43 -0.23
CA LEU A 234 3.37 4.20 -0.56
C LEU A 234 4.19 5.49 -0.53
N LEU A 235 3.63 6.61 -1.02
CA LEU A 235 4.27 7.92 -0.94
C LEU A 235 4.52 8.31 0.52
N GLN A 236 3.57 8.03 1.41
CA GLN A 236 3.71 8.28 2.84
C GLN A 236 4.90 7.55 3.48
N MET A 237 5.32 6.39 2.96
CA MET A 237 6.42 5.64 3.55
C MET A 237 7.75 6.41 3.47
N ASP A 238 7.97 7.14 2.38
CA ASP A 238 9.18 7.94 2.14
C ASP A 238 8.90 9.13 1.20
N PRO A 239 8.19 10.17 1.69
CA PRO A 239 7.58 11.18 0.83
C PRO A 239 8.60 12.12 0.17
N LEU A 240 9.78 12.29 0.78
CA LEU A 240 10.81 13.20 0.26
C LEU A 240 11.71 12.53 -0.79
N ARG A 241 12.00 11.24 -0.62
CA ARG A 241 12.85 10.51 -1.57
C ARG A 241 12.07 9.90 -2.71
N ASP A 242 10.79 9.57 -2.49
CA ASP A 242 9.89 8.95 -3.46
C ASP A 242 10.58 7.88 -4.32
N PRO A 243 11.04 6.76 -3.72
CA PRO A 243 11.91 5.80 -4.38
C PRO A 243 11.28 5.08 -5.58
N LEU A 244 9.95 5.16 -5.72
CA LEU A 244 9.19 4.60 -6.85
C LEU A 244 8.73 5.67 -7.84
N CYS A 245 9.10 6.94 -7.64
CA CYS A 245 8.66 8.08 -8.43
C CYS A 245 7.12 8.13 -8.57
N LEU A 246 6.40 7.91 -7.47
CA LEU A 246 4.94 7.96 -7.40
C LEU A 246 4.36 9.33 -7.80
N VAL A 247 5.16 10.39 -7.73
CA VAL A 247 4.84 11.70 -8.33
C VAL A 247 4.45 11.60 -9.82
N LEU A 248 4.98 10.62 -10.55
CA LEU A 248 4.65 10.40 -11.97
C LEU A 248 3.31 9.68 -12.19
N LEU A 249 2.66 9.22 -11.11
CA LEU A 249 1.39 8.50 -11.18
C LEU A 249 0.26 9.22 -10.45
N VAL A 250 0.58 9.96 -9.37
CA VAL A 250 -0.42 10.50 -8.43
C VAL A 250 -1.50 11.31 -9.12
N ASP A 251 -1.12 12.09 -10.13
CA ASP A 251 -2.01 12.92 -10.93
C ASP A 251 -3.05 12.10 -11.69
N GLN A 252 -2.63 11.04 -12.38
CA GLN A 252 -3.54 10.17 -13.13
C GLN A 252 -4.59 9.55 -12.21
N TYR A 253 -4.19 9.06 -11.03
CA TYR A 253 -5.12 8.46 -10.08
C TYR A 253 -6.03 9.50 -9.42
N ALA A 254 -5.51 10.69 -9.10
CA ALA A 254 -6.30 11.78 -8.51
C ALA A 254 -7.40 12.27 -9.47
N LEU A 255 -7.04 12.55 -10.72
CA LEU A 255 -7.97 13.04 -11.73
C LEU A 255 -9.03 11.97 -12.08
N LYS A 256 -8.62 10.71 -12.31
CA LYS A 256 -9.57 9.64 -12.67
C LYS A 256 -10.48 9.21 -11.52
N SER A 257 -10.04 9.36 -10.27
CA SER A 257 -10.90 9.12 -9.10
C SER A 257 -11.81 10.31 -8.76
N ARG A 258 -11.76 11.40 -9.54
CA ARG A 258 -12.51 12.65 -9.36
C ARG A 258 -12.27 13.29 -8.00
N THR A 259 -11.04 13.21 -7.50
CA THR A 259 -10.60 13.96 -6.31
C THR A 259 -9.34 14.75 -6.62
N PRO A 260 -9.46 15.80 -7.47
CA PRO A 260 -8.35 16.65 -7.86
C PRO A 260 -7.74 17.42 -6.68
N GLU A 261 -8.48 17.60 -5.58
CA GLU A 261 -8.08 18.40 -4.42
C GLU A 261 -6.78 17.86 -3.80
N VAL A 262 -6.65 16.53 -3.73
CA VAL A 262 -5.45 15.87 -3.19
C VAL A 262 -4.21 16.22 -4.01
N LEU A 263 -4.33 16.34 -5.33
CA LEU A 263 -3.21 16.72 -6.19
C LEU A 263 -2.81 18.18 -5.97
N LEU A 264 -3.79 19.08 -5.91
CA LEU A 264 -3.58 20.51 -5.69
C LEU A 264 -2.89 20.78 -4.35
N GLU A 265 -3.40 20.16 -3.28
CA GLU A 265 -2.84 20.33 -1.93
C GLU A 265 -1.41 19.78 -1.82
N LEU A 266 -1.12 18.62 -2.42
CA LEU A 266 0.23 18.04 -2.41
C LEU A 266 1.22 18.86 -3.25
N ALA A 267 0.79 19.38 -4.42
CA ALA A 267 1.63 20.19 -5.29
C ALA A 267 2.05 21.52 -4.66
N GLU A 268 1.19 22.11 -3.81
CA GLU A 268 1.48 23.38 -3.11
C GLU A 268 2.17 23.19 -1.75
N THR A 269 2.42 21.95 -1.32
CA THR A 269 3.10 21.70 -0.04
C THR A 269 4.55 22.15 -0.09
N PRO A 270 5.06 22.96 0.87
CA PRO A 270 6.42 23.52 0.81
C PRO A 270 7.52 22.47 0.62
N LEU A 271 7.38 21.30 1.25
CA LEU A 271 8.37 20.20 1.17
C LEU A 271 8.42 19.49 -0.18
N LEU A 272 7.35 19.58 -0.98
CA LEU A 272 7.21 18.87 -2.25
C LEU A 272 7.21 19.81 -3.45
N LYS A 273 6.82 21.08 -3.25
CA LYS A 273 6.62 22.09 -4.27
C LYS A 273 7.79 22.19 -5.25
N ASP A 274 9.00 22.35 -4.74
CA ASP A 274 10.19 22.53 -5.59
C ASP A 274 10.46 21.31 -6.48
N VAL A 275 10.23 20.10 -5.95
CA VAL A 275 10.46 18.85 -6.69
C VAL A 275 9.31 18.61 -7.68
N TRP A 276 8.07 18.86 -7.27
CA TRP A 276 6.88 18.54 -8.05
C TRP A 276 6.66 19.51 -9.20
N GLN A 277 7.00 20.80 -9.03
CA GLN A 277 6.89 21.81 -10.08
C GLN A 277 7.78 21.55 -11.29
N LEU A 278 8.89 20.82 -11.11
CA LEU A 278 9.79 20.45 -12.20
C LEU A 278 9.23 19.34 -13.10
N ASN A 279 8.17 18.64 -12.66
CA ASN A 279 7.61 17.50 -13.37
C ASN A 279 6.50 17.96 -14.34
N PRO A 280 6.65 17.78 -15.67
CA PRO A 280 5.68 18.27 -16.65
C PRO A 280 4.28 17.68 -16.48
N ASN A 281 4.17 16.41 -16.06
CA ASN A 281 2.88 15.77 -15.81
C ASN A 281 2.09 16.51 -14.73
N ILE A 282 2.75 16.97 -13.66
CA ILE A 282 2.12 17.74 -12.58
C ILE A 282 1.64 19.10 -13.10
N ALA A 283 2.44 19.82 -13.89
CA ALA A 283 2.04 21.13 -14.42
C ALA A 283 0.73 21.07 -15.23
N TYR A 284 0.62 20.11 -16.16
CA TYR A 284 -0.61 19.92 -16.94
C TYR A 284 -1.77 19.43 -16.09
N SER A 285 -1.50 18.48 -15.19
CA SER A 285 -2.53 17.87 -14.35
C SER A 285 -3.08 18.82 -13.29
N VAL A 286 -2.28 19.78 -12.80
CA VAL A 286 -2.73 20.84 -11.87
C VAL A 286 -3.69 21.80 -12.57
N ALA A 287 -3.39 22.24 -13.79
CA ALA A 287 -4.31 23.06 -14.58
C ALA A 287 -5.65 22.34 -14.82
N LEU A 288 -5.59 21.05 -15.17
CA LEU A 288 -6.80 20.22 -15.33
C LEU A 288 -7.55 20.03 -14.00
N ALA A 289 -6.83 19.86 -12.89
CA ALA A 289 -7.41 19.75 -11.56
C ALA A 289 -8.17 21.02 -11.14
N HIS A 290 -7.63 22.21 -11.43
CA HIS A 290 -8.32 23.48 -11.21
C HIS A 290 -9.60 23.59 -12.05
N LEU A 291 -9.55 23.20 -13.32
CA LEU A 291 -10.72 23.16 -14.18
C LEU A 291 -11.80 22.20 -13.63
N MET A 292 -11.40 21.02 -13.14
CA MET A 292 -12.32 20.05 -12.55
C MET A 292 -12.92 20.51 -11.21
N ALA A 293 -12.17 21.28 -10.43
CA ALA A 293 -12.62 21.85 -9.16
C ALA A 293 -13.54 23.08 -9.35
N GLY A 294 -13.71 23.56 -10.59
CA GLY A 294 -14.52 24.74 -10.89
C GLY A 294 -13.84 26.07 -10.53
N SER A 295 -12.55 26.07 -10.21
CA SER A 295 -11.75 27.28 -10.06
C SER A 295 -11.23 27.70 -11.44
N ALA A 296 -11.94 28.61 -12.11
CA ALA A 296 -11.63 29.07 -13.46
C ALA A 296 -10.52 30.15 -13.54
N ASP A 297 -9.74 30.34 -12.46
CA ASP A 297 -8.70 31.37 -12.36
C ASP A 297 -7.29 30.76 -12.27
N ALA A 298 -6.92 29.90 -13.24
CA ALA A 298 -5.57 29.35 -13.39
C ALA A 298 -5.02 29.61 -14.80
#